data_AF-A0A7Z2VSN3-F1
#
_entry.id   AF-A0A7Z2VSN3-F1
#
_cell.length_a   1.000
_cell.length_b   1.000
_cell.length_c   1.000
_cell.angle_alpha   90.00
_cell.angle_beta   90.00
_cell.angle_gamma   90.00
#
_symmetry.space_group_name_H-M   'P 1'
#
loop_
_entity.id
_entity.type
_entity.pdbx_description
1 polymer ?
#
loop_
_entity_poly.entity_id
_entity_poly.type
_entity_poly.pdbx_seq_one_letter_code
_entity_poly.pdbx_strand_id
1 'polypeptide(L)'
;MPRRKAAEVHSLLEALISKREQEISDIEQMVERYERRLRLEEQAYRSMSTLRRILSGKKPDHHLALEYIHYVKKPMEKVRMLRLEVANYQAMLAGNIPADVTALNT
;
A
#
# COMPACT_ATOMS: atom_id res chain seq x y z
N MET A 1 4.79 -26.65 -31.01
CA MET A 1 4.69 -25.18 -30.77
C MET A 1 3.95 -24.71 -29.49
N PRO A 2 3.21 -25.51 -28.69
CA PRO A 2 2.48 -24.97 -27.52
C PRO A 2 3.36 -24.62 -26.30
N ARG A 3 4.52 -25.29 -26.14
CA ARG A 3 5.42 -25.08 -24.98
C ARG A 3 6.04 -23.67 -24.90
N ARG A 4 6.34 -23.03 -26.04
CA ARG A 4 6.91 -21.67 -26.06
C ARG A 4 5.92 -20.62 -25.56
N LYS A 5 4.66 -20.71 -26.00
CA LYS A 5 3.58 -19.82 -25.55
C LYS A 5 3.34 -19.93 -24.04
N ALA A 6 3.37 -21.14 -23.49
CA ALA A 6 3.22 -21.35 -22.05
C ALA A 6 4.36 -20.71 -21.24
N ALA A 7 5.61 -20.83 -21.71
CA ALA A 7 6.77 -20.20 -21.07
C ALA A 7 6.73 -18.66 -21.14
N GLU A 8 6.26 -18.09 -22.26
CA GLU A 8 6.06 -16.64 -22.41
C GLU A 8 5.01 -16.10 -21.43
N VAL A 9 3.88 -16.81 -21.28
CA VAL A 9 2.82 -16.43 -20.31
C VAL A 9 3.32 -16.53 -18.87
N HIS A 10 4.09 -17.58 -18.54
CA HIS A 10 4.67 -17.73 -17.20
C HIS A 10 5.60 -16.58 -16.85
N SER A 11 6.55 -16.26 -17.74
CA SER A 11 7.50 -15.16 -17.57
C SER A 11 6.79 -13.80 -17.43
N LEU A 12 5.71 -13.59 -18.19
CA LEU A 12 4.88 -12.39 -18.07
C LEU A 12 4.23 -12.27 -16.69
N LEU A 13 3.66 -13.36 -16.15
CA LEU A 13 3.02 -13.36 -14.83
C LEU A 13 4.04 -13.09 -13.72
N GLU A 14 5.23 -13.67 -13.78
CA GLU A 14 6.32 -13.41 -12.83
C GLU A 14 6.76 -11.94 -12.85
N ALA A 15 6.86 -11.34 -14.04
CA ALA A 15 7.19 -9.93 -14.19
C ALA A 15 6.08 -9.02 -13.61
N LEU A 16 4.81 -9.38 -13.78
CA LEU A 16 3.68 -8.64 -13.21
C LEU A 16 3.68 -8.73 -11.68
N ILE A 17 3.88 -9.92 -11.11
CA ILE A 17 4.00 -10.11 -9.65
C ILE A 17 5.11 -9.23 -9.10
N SER A 18 6.32 -9.34 -9.67
CA SER A 18 7.49 -8.59 -9.21
C SER A 18 7.24 -7.07 -9.24
N LYS A 19 6.60 -6.57 -10.30
CA LYS A 19 6.26 -5.15 -10.43
C LYS A 19 5.27 -4.69 -9.35
N ARG A 20 4.26 -5.52 -9.03
CA ARG A 20 3.25 -5.20 -8.02
C ARG A 20 3.81 -5.27 -6.60
N GLU A 21 4.70 -6.21 -6.32
CA GLU A 21 5.42 -6.29 -5.04
C GLU A 21 6.32 -5.09 -4.82
N GLN A 22 7.02 -4.62 -5.87
CA GLN A 22 7.79 -3.38 -5.79
C GLN A 22 6.89 -2.17 -5.50
N GLU A 23 5.75 -2.06 -6.19
CA GLU A 23 4.79 -0.97 -5.96
C GLU A 23 4.22 -0.98 -4.54
N ILE A 24 3.96 -2.16 -3.97
CA ILE A 24 3.57 -2.33 -2.57
C ILE A 24 4.67 -1.79 -1.64
N SER A 25 5.91 -2.24 -1.84
CA SER A 25 7.06 -1.82 -1.02
C SER A 25 7.27 -0.31 -1.05
N ASP A 26 7.15 0.31 -2.23
CA ASP A 26 7.32 1.76 -2.38
C ASP A 26 6.26 2.55 -1.60
N ILE A 27 5.00 2.08 -1.63
CA ILE A 27 3.90 2.68 -0.87
C ILE A 27 4.13 2.50 0.63
N GLU A 28 4.49 1.31 1.09
CA GLU A 28 4.73 1.03 2.50
C GLU A 28 5.86 1.89 3.06
N GLN A 29 6.97 2.03 2.32
CA GLN A 29 8.07 2.92 2.71
C GLN A 29 7.64 4.39 2.76
N MET A 30 6.78 4.84 1.84
CA MET A 30 6.24 6.20 1.88
C MET A 30 5.40 6.44 3.14
N VAL A 31 4.51 5.50 3.47
CA VAL A 31 3.68 5.52 4.68
C VAL A 31 4.56 5.54 5.93
N GLU A 32 5.57 4.66 6.00
CA GLU A 32 6.47 4.59 7.15
C GLU A 32 7.22 5.91 7.39
N ARG A 33 7.70 6.57 6.32
CA ARG A 33 8.34 7.89 6.42
C ARG A 33 7.38 8.96 6.94
N TYR A 34 6.11 8.92 6.54
CA TYR A 34 5.09 9.83 7.06
C TYR A 34 4.86 9.61 8.56
N GLU A 35 4.59 8.36 8.97
CA GLU A 35 4.33 8.04 10.38
C GLU A 35 5.54 8.29 11.28
N ARG A 36 6.76 8.08 10.77
CA ARG A 36 8.00 8.44 11.49
C ARG A 36 8.07 9.94 11.78
N ARG A 37 7.80 10.80 10.79
CA ARG A 37 7.77 12.25 10.98
C ARG A 37 6.69 12.65 11.99
N LEU A 38 5.50 12.08 11.86
CA LEU A 38 4.38 12.36 12.76
C LEU A 38 4.74 12.03 14.23
N ARG A 39 5.35 10.86 14.49
CA ARG A 39 5.81 10.49 15.83
C ARG A 39 6.85 11.45 16.41
N LEU A 40 7.78 11.93 15.58
CA LEU A 40 8.78 12.91 16.02
C LEU A 40 8.14 14.25 16.38
N GLU A 41 7.15 14.70 15.60
CA GLU A 41 6.38 15.92 15.90
C GLU A 41 5.58 15.80 17.20
N GLU A 42 4.92 14.65 17.41
CA GLU A 42 4.20 14.37 18.65
C GLU A 42 5.14 14.33 19.87
N GLN A 43 6.30 13.69 19.74
CA GLN A 43 7.31 13.64 20.79
C GLN A 43 7.84 15.05 21.12
N ALA A 44 8.14 15.86 20.11
CA ALA A 44 8.56 17.24 20.28
C ALA A 44 7.48 18.08 20.97
N TYR A 45 6.20 17.90 20.62
CA TYR A 45 5.10 18.60 21.27
C TYR A 45 4.91 18.16 22.73
N ARG A 46 5.05 16.86 23.01
CA ARG A 46 4.98 16.30 24.37
C ARG A 46 6.13 16.79 25.25
N SER A 47 7.34 16.99 24.70
CA SER A 47 8.50 17.48 25.43
C SER A 47 8.48 19.00 25.69
N MET A 48 7.61 19.77 25.02
CA MET A 48 7.42 21.20 25.33
C MET A 48 6.76 21.40 26.69
N SER A 49 7.21 22.43 27.43
CA SER A 49 6.57 22.84 28.68
C SER A 49 5.14 23.33 28.46
N THR A 50 4.28 23.15 29.47
CA THR A 50 2.85 23.50 29.42
C THR A 50 2.62 24.98 29.05
N LEU A 51 3.46 25.89 29.56
CA LEU A 51 3.39 27.31 29.22
C LEU A 51 3.68 27.56 27.74
N ARG A 52 4.73 26.92 27.19
CA ARG A 52 5.07 27.04 25.76
C ARG A 52 4.00 26.42 24.87
N ARG A 53 3.34 25.35 25.33
CA ARG A 53 2.23 24.71 24.63
C ARG A 53 1.01 25.63 24.50
N ILE A 54 0.63 26.31 25.58
CA ILE A 54 -0.47 27.30 25.60
C ILE A 54 -0.15 28.50 24.68
N LEU A 55 1.08 29.02 24.75
CA LEU A 55 1.51 30.16 23.93
C LEU A 55 1.63 29.81 22.44
N SER A 56 1.86 28.54 22.10
CA SER A 56 2.03 28.12 20.70
C SER A 56 0.74 28.12 19.87
N GLY A 57 -0.44 28.23 20.50
CA GLY A 57 -1.72 28.40 19.79
C GLY A 57 -2.14 27.28 18.83
N LYS A 58 -1.37 26.19 18.73
CA LYS A 58 -1.65 25.05 17.85
C LYS A 58 -2.90 24.30 18.35
N LYS A 59 -4.05 24.50 17.70
CA LYS A 59 -5.19 23.58 17.74
C LYS A 59 -4.95 22.48 16.68
N PRO A 60 -4.64 21.23 17.04
CA PRO A 60 -3.98 20.32 16.11
C PRO A 60 -4.84 19.14 15.60
N ASP A 61 -6.15 19.06 15.87
CA ASP A 61 -6.85 17.78 15.65
C ASP A 61 -7.50 17.59 14.27
N HIS A 62 -8.03 18.64 13.62
CA HIS A 62 -8.87 18.41 12.44
C HIS A 62 -8.09 18.22 11.12
N HIS A 63 -7.01 18.97 10.89
CA HIS A 63 -6.18 18.80 9.70
C HIS A 63 -5.41 17.48 9.71
N LEU A 64 -5.05 16.99 10.90
CA LEU A 64 -4.29 15.77 11.08
C LEU A 64 -5.04 14.52 10.58
N ALA A 65 -6.36 14.46 10.82
CA ALA A 65 -7.18 13.34 10.38
C ALA A 65 -7.28 13.24 8.85
N LEU A 66 -7.45 14.38 8.17
CA LEU A 66 -7.51 14.42 6.70
C LEU A 66 -6.16 14.03 6.07
N GLU A 67 -5.06 14.54 6.63
CA GLU A 67 -3.72 14.17 6.21
C GLU A 67 -3.47 12.67 6.40
N TYR A 68 -3.85 12.11 7.55
CA TYR A 68 -3.71 10.67 7.81
C TYR A 68 -4.51 9.82 6.82
N ILE A 69 -5.74 10.24 6.48
CA ILE A 69 -6.53 9.56 5.45
C ILE A 69 -5.80 9.58 4.10
N HIS A 70 -5.23 10.73 3.72
CA HIS A 70 -4.58 10.90 2.43
C HIS A 70 -3.24 10.17 2.32
N TYR A 71 -2.40 10.25 3.36
CA TYR A 71 -1.03 9.73 3.34
C TYR A 71 -0.90 8.31 3.88
N VAL A 72 -1.90 7.79 4.59
CA VAL A 72 -1.87 6.43 5.16
C VAL A 72 -3.03 5.58 4.69
N LYS A 73 -4.28 5.97 4.96
CA LYS A 73 -5.43 5.09 4.68
C LYS A 73 -5.62 4.81 3.18
N LYS A 74 -5.65 5.84 2.33
CA LYS A 74 -5.83 5.66 0.88
C LYS A 74 -4.68 4.86 0.24
N PRO A 75 -3.39 5.13 0.55
CA PRO A 75 -2.29 4.32 0.05
C PRO A 75 -2.34 2.86 0.52
N MET A 76 -2.71 2.62 1.78
CA MET A 76 -2.83 1.24 2.28
C MET A 76 -4.01 0.48 1.66
N GLU A 77 -5.09 1.17 1.28
CA GLU A 77 -6.16 0.55 0.50
C GLU A 77 -5.66 0.13 -0.90
N LYS A 78 -4.81 0.96 -1.53
CA LYS A 78 -4.13 0.59 -2.77
C LYS A 78 -3.24 -0.65 -2.58
N VAL A 79 -2.47 -0.73 -1.49
CA VAL A 79 -1.69 -1.92 -1.15
C VAL A 79 -2.57 -3.16 -1.02
N ARG A 80 -3.74 -3.04 -0.39
CA ARG A 80 -4.71 -4.16 -0.27
C ARG A 80 -5.14 -4.67 -1.65
N MET A 81 -5.45 -3.76 -2.57
CA MET A 81 -5.83 -4.12 -3.95
C MET A 81 -4.66 -4.77 -4.72
N LEU A 82 -3.45 -4.21 -4.61
CA LEU A 82 -2.25 -4.76 -5.25
C LEU A 82 -1.93 -6.18 -4.73
N ARG A 83 -2.12 -6.43 -3.43
CA ARG A 83 -1.94 -7.78 -2.84
C ARG A 83 -2.95 -8.79 -3.40
N LEU A 84 -4.19 -8.36 -3.63
CA LEU A 84 -5.20 -9.20 -4.26
C LEU A 84 -4.82 -9.53 -5.72
N GLU A 85 -4.31 -8.55 -6.47
CA GLU A 85 -3.79 -8.79 -7.82
C GLU A 85 -2.64 -9.79 -7.83
N VAL A 86 -1.67 -9.65 -6.92
CA VAL A 86 -0.55 -10.59 -6.77
C VAL A 86 -1.05 -12.00 -6.47
N ALA A 87 -1.98 -12.15 -5.52
CA ALA A 87 -2.57 -13.45 -5.18
C ALA A 87 -3.26 -14.08 -6.39
N ASN A 88 -3.96 -13.30 -7.21
CA ASN A 88 -4.59 -13.78 -8.43
C ASN A 88 -3.56 -14.26 -9.46
N TYR A 89 -2.47 -13.52 -9.68
CA TYR A 89 -1.39 -13.94 -10.58
C TYR A 89 -0.69 -15.21 -10.09
N GLN A 90 -0.46 -15.33 -8.78
CA GLN A 90 0.10 -16.53 -8.16
C GLN A 90 -0.83 -17.75 -8.34
N ALA A 91 -2.14 -17.56 -8.20
CA ALA A 91 -3.13 -18.62 -8.46
C ALA A 91 -3.08 -19.09 -9.94
N MET A 92 -3.01 -18.14 -10.88
CA MET A 92 -2.87 -18.44 -12.31
C MET A 92 -1.58 -19.23 -12.62
N LEU A 93 -0.45 -18.87 -11.99
CA LEU A 93 0.81 -19.61 -12.10
C LEU A 93 0.70 -21.04 -11.55
N ALA A 94 -0.02 -21.23 -10.44
CA ALA A 94 -0.25 -22.55 -9.84
C ALA A 94 -1.21 -23.44 -10.65
N GLY A 95 -1.81 -22.92 -11.74
CA GLY A 95 -2.81 -23.64 -12.53
C GLY A 95 -4.21 -23.64 -11.91
N ASN A 96 -4.42 -22.91 -10.82
CA ASN A 96 -5.73 -22.72 -10.21
C ASN A 96 -6.34 -21.45 -10.81
N ILE A 97 -7.27 -21.61 -11.75
CA ILE A 97 -8.04 -20.48 -12.29
C ILE A 97 -8.92 -19.95 -11.15
N PRO A 98 -8.71 -18.71 -10.66
CA PRO A 98 -9.58 -18.15 -9.62
C PRO A 98 -10.99 -17.99 -10.19
N ALA A 99 -12.01 -18.41 -9.43
CA ALA A 99 -13.40 -18.51 -9.89
C ALA A 99 -14.00 -17.23 -10.50
N ASP A 100 -13.40 -16.07 -10.23
CA ASP A 100 -13.85 -14.76 -10.72
C ASP A 100 -13.66 -14.57 -12.24
N VAL A 101 -12.64 -15.20 -12.85
CA VAL A 101 -12.46 -15.15 -14.32
C VAL A 101 -13.46 -16.04 -15.07
N THR A 102 -14.15 -16.96 -14.38
CA THR A 102 -15.14 -17.85 -15.02
C THR A 102 -16.50 -17.17 -15.20
N ALA A 103 -16.80 -16.12 -14.41
CA ALA A 103 -18.11 -15.46 -14.40
C ALA A 103 -18.36 -14.52 -15.60
N LEU A 104 -17.34 -14.16 -16.38
CA LEU A 104 -17.48 -13.26 -17.54
C LEU A 104 -17.68 -13.99 -18.88
N ASN A 105 -17.77 -15.33 -18.89
CA ASN A 105 -17.84 -16.15 -20.11
C ASN A 105 -19.13 -16.99 -20.24
N THR A 106 -20.21 -16.60 -19.56
CA THR A 106 -21.56 -17.20 -19.69
C THR A 106 -22.58 -16.12 -19.99
#